data_AF-A0A812DWC9-F1
#
_entry.id   AF-A0A812DWC9-F1
#
_cell.length_a   1.000
_cell.length_b   1.000
_cell.length_c   1.000
_cell.angle_alpha   90.00
_cell.angle_beta   90.00
_cell.angle_gamma   90.00
#
_symmetry.space_group_name_H-M   'P 1'
#
loop_
_entity.id
_entity.type
_entity.pdbx_description
1 polymer ?
#
loop_
_entity_poly.entity_id
_entity_poly.type
_entity_poly.pdbx_seq_one_letter_code
_entity_poly.pdbx_strand_id
1 'polypeptide(L)'
;MMNLSKRVEELEEELGIVKQKNMILLEENKLVHEKPVKVGVNLGERQEPAGAPNGDVQQESLACTKVALVEHERLLGEKQSEIVRLTAELGNKETETKARVDEKESEIQTLTSSLNTQIGEIEKLREEIQAFKNKNDELRKRNWKAMEAVEKAEKSAVEKISNAVKNTMQCQSLDKSVLMRIFPDISVTESLEHDIWLKSFEVEAVNYIKGLKETSESVRKLEKAEMMKKELEIRLNELEKKLSEAQISKSETVEDLHKQIDILTAQLKDSTLKYTELQTNSEETKTKLEDRLKELKSAFSETKTLCMSLKEKLENAPINNSTEEYEKQVDTLMVQLKESNETVAKLETQVKKYQNLLKVTDDKLQVLQRSVEDEELKWRREQQTLQKSLMEAQQELEELRKNQVDQTFAQSLEAVNSQTEKEYKLLRLQVEEDEKKVRDLSQTIVKLNGIIKTGQDALSQEQELVCKLKQQLAEKNSTESPSAAQEVEELKKKLAQKEKEVEQGQLYNNALSQKLAQLGVMVSW
;
A
#
# COMPACT_ATOMS: atom_id res chain seq x y z
N MET A 1 9.40 16.59 -28.06
CA MET A 1 8.12 17.33 -28.19
C MET A 1 8.25 18.64 -28.97
N MET A 2 9.30 19.45 -28.76
CA MET A 2 9.47 20.74 -29.45
C MET A 2 9.54 20.64 -31.00
N ASN A 3 10.15 19.59 -31.55
CA ASN A 3 10.21 19.37 -33.02
C ASN A 3 8.87 18.95 -33.65
N LEU A 4 7.98 18.29 -32.90
CA LEU A 4 6.67 17.90 -33.41
C LEU A 4 5.73 19.10 -33.45
N SER A 5 5.78 19.97 -32.44
CA SER A 5 4.98 21.20 -32.41
C SER A 5 5.33 22.12 -33.59
N LYS A 6 6.63 22.28 -33.88
CA LYS A 6 7.08 23.08 -35.03
C LYS A 6 6.63 22.48 -36.36
N ARG A 7 6.63 21.14 -36.48
CA ARG A 7 6.16 20.46 -37.69
C ARG A 7 4.65 20.58 -37.91
N VAL A 8 3.86 20.61 -36.83
CA VAL A 8 2.42 20.85 -36.90
C VAL A 8 2.15 22.28 -37.36
N GLU A 9 2.87 23.26 -36.84
CA GLU A 9 2.74 24.67 -37.21
C GLU A 9 3.11 24.91 -38.69
N GLU A 10 4.18 24.28 -39.18
CA GLU A 10 4.54 24.29 -40.61
C GLU A 10 3.45 23.69 -41.51
N LEU A 11 2.82 22.58 -41.07
CA LEU A 11 1.75 21.93 -41.83
C LEU A 11 0.46 22.75 -41.84
N GLU A 12 0.16 23.47 -40.75
CA GLU A 12 -0.98 24.39 -40.69
C GLU A 12 -0.79 25.58 -41.63
N GLU A 13 0.43 26.10 -41.74
CA GLU A 13 0.79 27.17 -42.68
C GLU A 13 0.68 26.69 -44.15
N GLU A 14 1.22 25.51 -44.46
CA GLU A 14 1.09 24.89 -45.79
C GLU A 14 -0.38 24.65 -46.17
N LEU A 15 -1.20 24.17 -45.22
CA LEU A 15 -2.63 23.96 -45.43
C LEU A 15 -3.38 25.27 -45.69
N GLY A 16 -2.99 26.36 -45.02
CA GLY A 16 -3.49 27.71 -45.26
C GLY A 16 -3.23 28.18 -46.69
N ILE A 17 -1.99 28.01 -47.18
CA ILE A 17 -1.60 28.38 -48.55
C ILE A 17 -2.39 27.59 -49.59
N VAL A 18 -2.59 26.28 -49.37
CA VAL A 18 -3.36 25.42 -50.30
C VAL A 18 -4.83 25.84 -50.35
N LYS A 19 -5.45 26.14 -49.20
CA LYS A 19 -6.83 26.64 -49.16
C LYS A 19 -6.98 27.96 -49.93
N GLN A 20 -6.03 28.87 -49.79
CA GLN A 20 -6.05 30.15 -50.50
C GLN A 20 -5.89 29.98 -52.01
N LYS A 21 -5.00 29.08 -52.47
CA LYS A 21 -4.86 28.73 -53.89
C LYS A 21 -6.13 28.10 -54.47
N ASN A 22 -6.77 27.19 -53.73
CA ASN A 22 -8.02 26.57 -54.17
C ASN A 22 -9.16 27.60 -54.29
N MET A 23 -9.20 28.59 -53.39
CA MET A 23 -10.16 29.69 -53.48
C MET A 23 -9.93 30.55 -54.73
N ILE A 24 -8.68 30.85 -55.08
CA ILE A 24 -8.34 31.58 -56.31
C ILE A 24 -8.74 30.78 -57.55
N LEU A 25 -8.45 29.47 -57.60
CA LEU A 25 -8.82 28.60 -58.72
C LEU A 25 -10.34 28.44 -58.87
N LEU A 26 -11.08 28.46 -57.76
CA LEU A 26 -12.54 28.48 -57.78
C LEU A 26 -13.08 29.79 -58.37
N GLU A 27 -12.48 30.93 -58.00
CA GLU A 27 -12.84 32.24 -58.55
C GLU A 27 -12.50 32.33 -60.05
N GLU A 28 -11.35 31.83 -60.48
CA GLU A 28 -10.95 31.75 -61.89
C GLU A 28 -11.89 30.87 -62.70
N ASN A 29 -12.26 29.69 -62.20
CA ASN A 29 -13.24 28.82 -62.87
C ASN A 29 -14.62 29.47 -62.98
N LYS A 30 -15.02 30.22 -61.95
CA LYS A 30 -16.27 30.99 -61.99
C LYS A 30 -16.23 32.08 -63.06
N LEU A 31 -15.08 32.76 -63.20
CA LEU A 31 -14.85 33.78 -64.22
C LEU A 31 -14.82 33.21 -65.65
N VAL A 32 -14.35 31.96 -65.83
CA VAL A 32 -14.37 31.25 -67.11
C VAL A 32 -15.80 30.84 -67.50
N HIS A 33 -16.66 30.50 -66.53
CA HIS A 33 -18.07 30.21 -66.80
C HIS A 33 -18.95 31.45 -67.00
N GLU A 34 -18.59 32.61 -66.44
CA GLU A 34 -19.35 33.86 -66.64
C GLU A 34 -18.94 34.66 -67.89
N LYS A 35 -17.86 34.28 -68.59
CA LYS A 35 -17.55 34.79 -69.92
C LYS A 35 -18.16 33.87 -70.99
N PRO A 36 -19.35 34.19 -71.56
CA PRO A 36 -19.78 33.51 -72.76
C PRO A 36 -18.73 33.77 -73.84
N VAL A 37 -18.05 32.70 -74.26
CA VAL A 37 -17.29 32.71 -75.50
C VAL A 37 -18.31 33.00 -76.60
N LYS A 38 -18.42 34.27 -76.98
CA LYS A 38 -19.02 34.68 -78.25
C LYS A 38 -18.15 34.08 -79.34
N VAL A 39 -18.40 32.82 -79.67
CA VAL A 39 -18.11 32.31 -81.01
C VAL A 39 -19.02 33.12 -81.91
N GLY A 40 -18.46 34.21 -82.44
CA GLY A 40 -19.09 35.01 -83.47
C GLY A 40 -19.29 34.12 -84.68
N VAL A 41 -20.48 33.52 -84.78
CA VAL A 41 -21.02 33.03 -86.04
C VAL A 41 -21.27 34.28 -86.88
N ASN A 42 -20.23 34.72 -87.57
CA ASN A 42 -20.29 35.78 -88.56
C ASN A 42 -20.93 35.17 -89.81
N LEU A 43 -22.25 34.97 -89.77
CA LEU A 43 -23.08 34.75 -90.95
C LEU A 43 -23.16 36.10 -91.68
N GLY A 44 -22.11 36.40 -92.45
CA GLY A 44 -22.13 37.50 -93.40
C GLY A 44 -23.20 37.22 -94.45
N GLU A 45 -24.20 38.09 -94.50
CA GLU A 45 -25.04 38.34 -95.65
C GLU A 45 -24.17 38.41 -96.91
N ARG A 46 -24.36 37.46 -97.83
CA ARG A 46 -23.83 37.56 -99.19
C ARG A 46 -25.01 37.83 -100.12
N GLN A 47 -25.07 39.08 -100.54
CA GLN A 47 -25.96 39.59 -101.58
C GLN A 47 -25.89 38.74 -102.85
N GLU A 48 -27.04 38.58 -103.49
CA GLU A 48 -27.17 38.11 -104.88
C GLU A 48 -26.32 38.98 -105.83
N PRO A 49 -25.53 38.38 -106.74
CA PRO A 49 -25.19 39.02 -108.00
C PRO A 49 -26.08 38.44 -109.11
N ALA A 50 -26.70 39.39 -109.81
CA ALA A 50 -27.46 39.20 -111.03
C ALA A 50 -26.69 38.43 -112.12
N GLY A 51 -27.46 37.85 -113.03
CA GLY A 51 -27.00 36.89 -114.02
C GLY A 51 -25.93 37.38 -114.99
N ALA A 52 -25.21 36.39 -115.51
CA ALA A 52 -24.68 36.39 -116.86
C ALA A 52 -24.75 34.94 -117.40
N PRO A 53 -25.25 34.72 -118.62
CA PRO A 53 -25.32 33.42 -119.25
C PRO A 53 -23.98 33.14 -119.93
N ASN A 54 -23.32 32.02 -119.61
CA ASN A 54 -22.22 31.52 -120.42
C ASN A 54 -22.05 30.00 -120.25
N GLY A 55 -22.44 29.30 -121.31
CA GLY A 55 -21.65 28.24 -121.95
C GLY A 55 -21.30 27.00 -121.12
N ASP A 56 -22.05 25.93 -121.36
CA ASP A 56 -21.60 24.55 -121.59
C ASP A 56 -20.09 24.27 -121.47
N VAL A 57 -19.53 24.24 -120.25
CA VAL A 57 -18.23 23.61 -119.95
C VAL A 57 -18.16 23.11 -118.50
N GLN A 58 -19.16 22.42 -117.94
CA GLN A 58 -19.04 21.87 -116.57
C GLN A 58 -19.81 20.57 -116.32
N GLN A 59 -19.76 19.59 -117.23
CA GLN A 59 -20.18 18.22 -116.85
C GLN A 59 -19.10 17.46 -116.06
N GLU A 60 -17.81 17.81 -116.20
CA GLU A 60 -16.71 17.22 -115.41
C GLU A 60 -16.42 17.96 -114.09
N SER A 61 -16.71 19.27 -114.00
CA SER A 61 -16.51 20.08 -112.78
C SER A 61 -17.51 19.78 -111.66
N LEU A 62 -18.78 19.54 -112.03
CA LEU A 62 -19.85 19.15 -111.09
C LEU A 62 -19.69 17.73 -110.54
N ALA A 63 -19.02 16.84 -111.28
CA ALA A 63 -18.68 15.50 -110.80
C ALA A 63 -17.57 15.56 -109.74
N CYS A 64 -16.54 16.38 -109.96
CA CYS A 64 -15.44 16.60 -109.00
C CYS A 64 -15.92 17.21 -107.68
N THR A 65 -16.85 18.17 -107.72
CA THR A 65 -17.44 18.78 -106.51
C THR A 65 -18.41 17.86 -105.77
N LYS A 66 -19.17 17.01 -106.47
CA LYS A 66 -20.01 15.98 -105.82
C LYS A 66 -19.18 14.88 -105.14
N VAL A 67 -18.11 14.42 -105.78
CA VAL A 67 -17.19 13.45 -105.16
C VAL A 67 -16.51 14.05 -103.93
N ALA A 68 -16.13 15.33 -103.96
CA ALA A 68 -15.59 16.03 -102.79
C ALA A 68 -16.60 16.15 -101.63
N LEU A 69 -17.88 16.43 -101.91
CA LEU A 69 -18.93 16.51 -100.88
C LEU A 69 -19.18 15.15 -100.21
N VAL A 70 -19.26 14.07 -100.99
CA VAL A 70 -19.43 12.71 -100.47
C VAL A 70 -18.24 12.31 -99.59
N GLU A 71 -17.02 12.67 -99.99
CA GLU A 71 -15.82 12.40 -99.20
C GLU A 71 -15.76 13.23 -97.90
N HIS A 72 -16.23 14.49 -97.94
CA HIS A 72 -16.39 15.30 -96.74
C HIS A 72 -17.43 14.73 -95.79
N GLU A 73 -18.58 14.27 -96.29
CA GLU A 73 -19.62 13.60 -95.46
C GLU A 73 -19.08 12.32 -94.83
N ARG A 74 -18.32 11.52 -95.59
CA ARG A 74 -17.63 10.33 -95.08
C ARG A 74 -16.66 10.67 -93.96
N LEU A 75 -15.78 11.64 -94.18
CA LEU A 75 -14.79 12.10 -93.19
C LEU A 75 -15.48 12.67 -91.94
N LEU A 76 -16.58 13.41 -92.10
CA LEU A 76 -17.34 13.97 -90.99
C LEU A 76 -18.03 12.87 -90.18
N GLY A 77 -18.55 11.83 -90.84
CA GLY A 77 -19.07 10.62 -90.19
C GLY A 77 -18.01 9.84 -89.41
N GLU A 78 -16.79 9.70 -89.97
CA GLU A 78 -15.65 9.08 -89.27
C GLU A 78 -15.23 9.89 -88.04
N LYS A 79 -15.08 11.21 -88.18
CA LYS A 79 -14.75 12.09 -87.06
C LYS A 79 -15.84 12.10 -85.99
N GLN A 80 -17.10 12.06 -86.39
CA GLN A 80 -18.21 11.96 -85.45
C GLN A 80 -18.20 10.62 -84.69
N SER A 81 -17.92 9.51 -85.37
CA SER A 81 -17.78 8.19 -84.74
C SER A 81 -16.60 8.15 -83.77
N GLU A 82 -15.48 8.78 -84.14
CA GLU A 82 -14.29 8.90 -83.29
C GLU A 82 -14.56 9.75 -82.04
N ILE A 83 -15.30 10.87 -82.17
CA ILE A 83 -15.71 11.68 -81.01
C ILE A 83 -16.59 10.86 -80.06
N VAL A 84 -17.55 10.08 -80.58
CA VAL A 84 -18.41 9.23 -79.76
C VAL A 84 -17.58 8.16 -79.03
N ARG A 85 -16.63 7.53 -79.72
CA ARG A 85 -15.70 6.54 -79.14
C ARG A 85 -14.87 7.14 -78.01
N LEU A 86 -14.22 8.28 -78.26
CA LEU A 86 -13.40 8.97 -77.26
C LEU A 86 -14.22 9.46 -76.07
N THR A 87 -15.46 9.93 -76.31
CA THR A 87 -16.37 10.34 -75.22
C THR A 87 -16.76 9.16 -74.33
N ALA A 88 -17.04 7.99 -74.93
CA ALA A 88 -17.34 6.78 -74.18
C ALA A 88 -16.12 6.26 -73.40
N GLU A 89 -14.92 6.30 -74.00
CA GLU A 89 -13.67 5.94 -73.33
C GLU A 89 -13.36 6.87 -72.15
N LEU A 90 -13.57 8.18 -72.32
CA LEU A 90 -13.39 9.16 -71.26
C LEU A 90 -14.36 8.91 -70.10
N GLY A 91 -15.64 8.65 -70.40
CA GLY A 91 -16.65 8.32 -69.39
C GLY A 91 -16.32 7.03 -68.63
N ASN A 92 -15.86 6.00 -69.34
CA ASN A 92 -15.41 4.76 -68.70
C ASN A 92 -14.20 5.00 -67.79
N LYS A 93 -13.23 5.80 -68.22
CA LYS A 93 -12.06 6.16 -67.41
C LYS A 93 -12.45 6.98 -66.18
N GLU A 94 -13.38 7.92 -66.32
CA GLU A 94 -13.89 8.71 -65.21
C GLU A 94 -14.57 7.81 -64.16
N THR A 95 -15.44 6.89 -64.59
CA THR A 95 -16.08 5.93 -63.66
C THR A 95 -15.08 4.99 -62.98
N GLU A 96 -14.08 4.49 -63.70
CA GLU A 96 -13.00 3.65 -63.14
C GLU A 96 -12.18 4.42 -62.09
N THR A 97 -11.79 5.66 -62.39
CA THR A 97 -11.04 6.49 -61.45
C THR A 97 -11.86 6.84 -60.21
N LYS A 98 -13.16 7.14 -60.37
CA LYS A 98 -14.07 7.39 -59.26
C LYS A 98 -14.23 6.17 -58.35
N ALA A 99 -14.47 4.99 -58.92
CA ALA A 99 -14.58 3.76 -58.16
C ALA A 99 -13.29 3.44 -57.36
N ARG A 100 -12.12 3.70 -57.96
CA ARG A 100 -10.83 3.53 -57.29
C ARG A 100 -10.63 4.54 -56.14
N VAL A 101 -11.10 5.77 -56.30
CA VAL A 101 -11.07 6.78 -55.22
C VAL A 101 -11.97 6.34 -54.07
N ASP A 102 -13.20 5.90 -54.36
CA ASP A 102 -14.15 5.44 -53.33
C ASP A 102 -13.60 4.23 -52.55
N GLU A 103 -12.95 3.28 -53.24
CA GLU A 103 -12.27 2.14 -52.62
C GLU A 103 -11.15 2.59 -51.67
N LYS A 104 -10.32 3.54 -52.13
CA LYS A 104 -9.20 4.07 -51.31
C LYS A 104 -9.70 4.86 -50.11
N GLU A 105 -10.80 5.60 -50.26
CA GLU A 105 -11.42 6.32 -49.15
C GLU A 105 -11.96 5.36 -48.08
N SER A 106 -12.58 4.24 -48.49
CA SER A 106 -13.03 3.19 -47.56
C SER A 106 -11.88 2.51 -46.82
N GLU A 107 -10.75 2.28 -47.51
CA GLU A 107 -9.53 1.75 -46.91
C GLU A 107 -8.93 2.73 -45.89
N ILE A 108 -8.85 4.01 -46.23
CA ILE A 108 -8.39 5.08 -45.33
C ILE A 108 -9.28 5.15 -44.08
N GLN A 109 -10.60 5.07 -44.26
CA GLN A 109 -11.55 5.11 -43.16
C GLN A 109 -11.35 3.92 -42.21
N THR A 110 -11.19 2.71 -42.76
CA THR A 110 -10.95 1.49 -41.98
C THR A 110 -9.63 1.57 -41.20
N LEU A 111 -8.56 2.01 -41.84
CA LEU A 111 -7.26 2.21 -41.21
C LEU A 111 -7.33 3.28 -40.12
N THR A 112 -8.08 4.36 -40.34
CA THR A 112 -8.28 5.43 -39.36
C THR A 112 -9.03 4.92 -38.12
N SER A 113 -10.08 4.13 -38.29
CA SER A 113 -10.81 3.52 -37.16
C SER A 113 -9.93 2.54 -36.37
N SER A 114 -9.13 1.73 -37.06
CA SER A 114 -8.18 0.81 -36.42
C SER A 114 -7.11 1.57 -35.63
N LEU A 115 -6.52 2.61 -36.22
CA LEU A 115 -5.52 3.46 -35.56
C LEU A 115 -6.10 4.13 -34.30
N ASN A 116 -7.32 4.68 -34.37
CA ASN A 116 -7.98 5.29 -33.22
C ASN A 116 -8.24 4.28 -32.09
N THR A 117 -8.57 3.03 -32.44
CA THR A 117 -8.74 1.96 -31.45
C THR A 117 -7.42 1.66 -30.74
N GLN A 118 -6.32 1.52 -31.51
CA GLN A 118 -4.98 1.30 -30.96
C GLN A 118 -4.50 2.47 -30.10
N ILE A 119 -4.78 3.72 -30.49
CA ILE A 119 -4.47 4.90 -29.68
C ILE A 119 -5.17 4.82 -28.33
N GLY A 120 -6.46 4.48 -28.30
CA GLY A 120 -7.22 4.32 -27.06
C GLY A 120 -6.69 3.20 -26.16
N GLU A 121 -6.23 2.09 -26.74
CA GLU A 121 -5.57 1.01 -25.99
C GLU A 121 -4.23 1.45 -25.39
N ILE A 122 -3.42 2.18 -26.16
CA ILE A 122 -2.15 2.75 -25.69
C ILE A 122 -2.38 3.74 -24.53
N GLU A 123 -3.43 4.55 -24.59
CA GLU A 123 -3.80 5.48 -23.52
C GLU A 123 -4.17 4.73 -22.23
N LYS A 124 -5.01 3.69 -22.32
CA LYS A 124 -5.35 2.84 -21.16
C LYS A 124 -4.12 2.19 -20.53
N LEU A 125 -3.24 1.60 -21.35
CA LEU A 125 -2.00 1.00 -20.85
C LEU A 125 -1.08 2.03 -20.17
N ARG A 126 -1.03 3.27 -20.69
CA ARG A 126 -0.28 4.36 -20.06
C ARG A 126 -0.86 4.74 -18.70
N GLU A 127 -2.19 4.81 -18.58
CA GLU A 127 -2.87 5.08 -17.31
C GLU A 127 -2.61 3.99 -16.28
N GLU A 128 -2.67 2.71 -16.68
CA GLU A 128 -2.35 1.58 -15.82
C GLU A 128 -0.90 1.60 -15.34
N ILE A 129 0.06 1.86 -16.24
CA ILE A 129 1.48 2.02 -15.89
C ILE A 129 1.67 3.16 -14.90
N GLN A 130 0.98 4.29 -15.09
CA GLN A 130 1.06 5.43 -14.18
C GLN A 130 0.46 5.11 -12.80
N ALA A 131 -0.66 4.38 -12.75
CA ALA A 131 -1.25 3.89 -11.52
C ALA A 131 -0.30 2.95 -10.76
N PHE A 132 0.37 2.02 -11.46
CA PHE A 132 1.37 1.14 -10.87
C PHE A 132 2.59 1.90 -10.33
N LYS A 133 3.08 2.91 -11.05
CA LYS A 133 4.16 3.78 -10.56
C LYS A 133 3.78 4.49 -9.27
N ASN A 134 2.60 5.11 -9.23
CA ASN A 134 2.10 5.78 -8.03
C ASN A 134 1.97 4.81 -6.85
N LYS A 135 1.45 3.60 -7.09
CA LYS A 135 1.36 2.54 -6.05
C LYS A 135 2.74 2.12 -5.54
N ASN A 136 3.72 1.99 -6.43
CA ASN A 136 5.10 1.64 -6.05
C ASN A 136 5.75 2.75 -5.22
N ASP A 137 5.57 4.02 -5.60
CA ASP A 137 6.10 5.15 -4.84
C ASP A 137 5.47 5.25 -3.44
N GLU A 138 4.17 4.97 -3.30
CA GLU A 138 3.51 4.87 -2.00
C GLU A 138 4.05 3.70 -1.16
N LEU A 139 4.33 2.54 -1.78
CA LEU A 139 4.98 1.42 -1.08
C LEU A 139 6.39 1.80 -0.61
N ARG A 140 7.19 2.48 -1.43
CA ARG A 140 8.52 2.98 -1.04
C ARG A 140 8.45 3.95 0.14
N LYS A 141 7.48 4.88 0.13
CA LYS A 141 7.26 5.79 1.27
C LYS A 141 6.89 5.05 2.55
N ARG A 142 6.01 4.04 2.46
CA ARG A 142 5.63 3.20 3.61
C ARG A 142 6.82 2.39 4.13
N ASN A 143 7.60 1.79 3.23
CA ASN A 143 8.80 1.03 3.58
C ASN A 143 9.86 1.93 4.23
N TRP A 144 10.06 3.14 3.71
CA TRP A 144 10.93 4.14 4.33
C TRP A 144 10.48 4.45 5.77
N LYS A 145 9.19 4.77 5.97
CA LYS A 145 8.65 5.07 7.31
C LYS A 145 8.78 3.88 8.27
N ALA A 146 8.57 2.66 7.77
CA ALA A 146 8.77 1.45 8.56
C ALA A 146 10.25 1.31 8.96
N MET A 147 11.18 1.59 8.04
CA MET A 147 12.61 1.56 8.31
C MET A 147 13.04 2.63 9.31
N GLU A 148 12.51 3.86 9.23
CA GLU A 148 12.72 4.91 10.25
C GLU A 148 12.18 4.50 11.62
N ALA A 149 11.01 3.84 11.66
CA ALA A 149 10.44 3.34 12.91
C ALA A 149 11.32 2.24 13.53
N VAL A 150 11.85 1.33 12.71
CA VAL A 150 12.81 0.31 13.14
C VAL A 150 14.10 0.94 13.63
N GLU A 151 14.69 1.89 12.90
CA GLU A 151 15.92 2.58 13.31
C GLU A 151 15.73 3.32 14.65
N LYS A 152 14.56 3.96 14.86
CA LYS A 152 14.25 4.62 16.13
C LYS A 152 14.06 3.62 17.27
N ALA A 153 13.41 2.50 17.03
CA ALA A 153 13.24 1.44 18.01
C ALA A 153 14.60 0.81 18.39
N GLU A 154 15.46 0.59 17.40
CA GLU A 154 16.82 0.08 17.58
C GLU A 154 17.66 1.06 18.40
N LYS A 155 17.68 2.35 18.06
CA LYS A 155 18.38 3.38 18.86
C LYS A 155 17.89 3.41 20.30
N SER A 156 16.58 3.35 20.52
CA SER A 156 16.01 3.33 21.88
C SER A 156 16.39 2.05 22.64
N ALA A 157 16.41 0.89 21.98
CA ALA A 157 16.83 -0.36 22.58
C ALA A 157 18.32 -0.33 22.96
N VAL A 158 19.18 0.15 22.05
CA VAL A 158 20.62 0.32 22.31
C VAL A 158 20.86 1.28 23.47
N GLU A 159 20.11 2.39 23.56
CA GLU A 159 20.21 3.35 24.66
C GLU A 159 19.78 2.72 26.00
N LYS A 160 18.68 1.96 26.03
CA LYS A 160 18.24 1.23 27.23
C LYS A 160 19.27 0.19 27.67
N ILE A 161 19.87 -0.55 26.74
CA ILE A 161 20.93 -1.51 27.04
C ILE A 161 22.15 -0.79 27.61
N SER A 162 22.60 0.30 26.99
CA SER A 162 23.72 1.11 27.49
C SER A 162 23.49 1.66 28.89
N ASN A 163 22.27 2.15 29.16
CA ASN A 163 21.90 2.63 30.50
C ASN A 163 21.82 1.49 31.53
N ALA A 164 21.29 0.33 31.16
CA ALA A 164 21.27 -0.84 32.04
C ALA A 164 22.69 -1.34 32.36
N VAL A 165 23.61 -1.32 31.39
CA VAL A 165 25.02 -1.65 31.60
C VAL A 165 25.70 -0.64 32.54
N LYS A 166 25.45 0.66 32.37
CA LYS A 166 25.99 1.68 33.30
C LYS A 166 25.43 1.52 34.71
N ASN A 167 24.13 1.30 34.85
CA ASN A 167 23.49 1.11 36.15
C ASN A 167 23.98 -0.15 36.86
N THR A 168 24.21 -1.25 36.13
CA THR A 168 24.79 -2.47 36.71
C THR A 168 26.22 -2.22 37.19
N MET A 169 27.07 -1.54 36.43
CA MET A 169 28.42 -1.16 36.89
C MET A 169 28.39 -0.26 38.14
N GLN A 170 27.40 0.63 38.26
CA GLN A 170 27.24 1.49 39.44
C GLN A 170 26.67 0.72 40.65
N CYS A 171 25.77 -0.24 40.43
CA CYS A 171 25.29 -1.15 41.47
C CYS A 171 26.44 -2.01 42.01
N GLN A 172 27.28 -2.55 41.12
CA GLN A 172 28.46 -3.33 41.47
C GLN A 172 29.44 -2.58 42.39
N SER A 173 29.61 -1.26 42.23
CA SER A 173 30.47 -0.47 43.12
C SER A 173 29.83 -0.21 44.49
N LEU A 174 28.51 0.01 44.53
CA LEU A 174 27.75 0.17 45.76
C LEU A 174 27.68 -1.14 46.55
N ASP A 175 27.46 -2.28 45.89
CA ASP A 175 27.41 -3.60 46.50
C ASP A 175 28.70 -3.92 47.23
N LYS A 176 29.86 -3.68 46.59
CA LYS A 176 31.17 -3.80 47.23
C LYS A 176 31.27 -2.95 48.51
N SER A 177 30.88 -1.68 48.42
CA SER A 177 30.97 -0.72 49.54
C SER A 177 30.01 -1.05 50.70
N VAL A 178 28.82 -1.55 50.40
CA VAL A 178 27.83 -1.97 51.40
C VAL A 178 28.28 -3.26 52.08
N LEU A 179 28.74 -4.25 51.33
CA LEU A 179 29.20 -5.53 51.87
C LEU A 179 30.42 -5.38 52.79
N MET A 180 31.39 -4.54 52.41
CA MET A 180 32.53 -4.20 53.28
C MET A 180 32.11 -3.44 54.55
N ARG A 181 30.99 -2.71 54.51
CA ARG A 181 30.45 -1.99 55.68
C ARG A 181 29.68 -2.90 56.63
N ILE A 182 28.95 -3.88 56.10
CA ILE A 182 28.19 -4.87 56.90
C ILE A 182 29.16 -5.86 57.55
N PHE A 183 30.25 -6.21 56.86
CA PHE A 183 31.27 -7.12 57.36
C PHE A 183 32.65 -6.45 57.41
N PRO A 184 32.86 -5.51 58.34
CA PRO A 184 34.11 -4.75 58.43
C PRO A 184 35.33 -5.63 58.76
N ASP A 185 35.11 -6.82 59.30
CA ASP A 185 36.16 -7.79 59.65
C ASP A 185 36.62 -8.66 58.46
N ILE A 186 35.98 -8.51 57.30
CA ILE A 186 36.32 -9.24 56.07
C ILE A 186 37.10 -8.31 55.15
N SER A 187 38.34 -8.70 54.82
CA SER A 187 39.21 -7.94 53.90
C SER A 187 39.36 -8.68 52.57
N VAL A 188 38.83 -8.09 51.50
CA VAL A 188 39.01 -8.56 50.12
C VAL A 188 39.57 -7.42 49.27
N THR A 189 40.58 -7.72 48.46
CA THR A 189 41.27 -6.76 47.59
C THR A 189 40.31 -6.08 46.60
N GLU A 190 40.12 -4.77 46.69
CA GLU A 190 39.19 -3.99 45.85
C GLU A 190 39.53 -4.00 44.35
N SER A 191 40.79 -4.31 43.99
CA SER A 191 41.28 -4.33 42.61
C SER A 191 40.73 -5.50 41.77
N LEU A 192 39.99 -6.43 42.37
CA LEU A 192 39.43 -7.59 41.68
C LEU A 192 38.16 -7.21 40.89
N GLU A 193 38.00 -7.84 39.71
CA GLU A 193 36.78 -7.77 38.90
C GLU A 193 35.56 -8.21 39.72
N HIS A 194 34.40 -7.59 39.51
CA HIS A 194 33.25 -7.71 40.42
C HIS A 194 32.88 -9.17 40.75
N ASP A 195 32.77 -10.04 39.75
CA ASP A 195 32.39 -11.45 39.94
C ASP A 195 33.45 -12.24 40.74
N ILE A 196 34.73 -11.92 40.54
CA ILE A 196 35.84 -12.55 41.25
C ILE A 196 35.89 -12.02 42.70
N TRP A 197 35.66 -10.72 42.87
CA TRP A 197 35.57 -10.08 44.18
C TRP A 197 34.40 -10.65 44.99
N LEU A 198 33.21 -10.77 44.39
CA LEU A 198 32.01 -11.26 45.07
C LEU A 198 32.18 -12.71 45.53
N LYS A 199 32.78 -13.58 44.70
CA LYS A 199 33.09 -14.96 45.08
C LYS A 199 34.13 -15.05 46.20
N SER A 200 35.15 -14.19 46.15
CA SER A 200 36.17 -14.13 47.21
C SER A 200 35.56 -13.64 48.52
N PHE A 201 34.70 -12.60 48.46
CA PHE A 201 33.95 -12.09 49.59
C PHE A 201 32.97 -13.12 50.15
N GLU A 202 32.26 -13.85 49.28
CA GLU A 202 31.33 -14.91 49.68
C GLU A 202 32.06 -16.01 50.46
N VAL A 203 33.23 -16.48 50.01
CA VAL A 203 34.01 -17.49 50.73
C VAL A 203 34.39 -17.01 52.13
N GLU A 204 34.88 -15.78 52.24
CA GLU A 204 35.30 -15.20 53.52
C GLU A 204 34.10 -14.93 54.44
N ALA A 205 32.99 -14.46 53.89
CA ALA A 205 31.75 -14.22 54.62
C ALA A 205 31.09 -15.51 55.07
N VAL A 206 31.12 -16.56 54.25
CA VAL A 206 30.66 -17.89 54.63
C VAL A 206 31.54 -18.44 55.75
N ASN A 207 32.86 -18.27 55.72
CA ASN A 207 33.73 -18.70 56.82
C ASN A 207 33.45 -17.92 58.11
N TYR A 208 33.24 -16.61 58.02
CA TYR A 208 32.84 -15.75 59.14
C TYR A 208 31.49 -16.16 59.74
N ILE A 209 30.48 -16.35 58.88
CA ILE A 209 29.13 -16.77 59.27
C ILE A 209 29.14 -18.21 59.79
N LYS A 210 29.98 -19.10 59.27
CA LYS A 210 30.13 -20.49 59.76
C LYS A 210 30.72 -20.52 61.17
N GLY A 211 31.49 -19.49 61.55
CA GLY A 211 31.86 -19.21 62.95
C GLY A 211 30.71 -18.67 63.82
N LEU A 212 29.72 -18.01 63.22
CA LEU A 212 28.50 -17.51 63.88
C LEU A 212 27.33 -18.51 63.89
N LYS A 213 27.46 -19.63 63.15
CA LYS A 213 26.39 -20.61 62.90
C LYS A 213 26.32 -21.69 63.97
N GLU A 214 26.14 -21.30 65.22
CA GLU A 214 25.50 -22.14 66.23
C GLU A 214 24.03 -21.75 66.48
N THR A 215 23.41 -20.85 65.68
CA THR A 215 21.99 -20.54 65.92
C THR A 215 21.18 -20.06 64.70
N SER A 216 20.10 -20.80 64.43
CA SER A 216 18.74 -20.32 64.06
C SER A 216 18.29 -20.10 62.59
N GLU A 217 17.22 -20.85 62.25
CA GLU A 217 15.94 -20.54 61.54
C GLU A 217 15.87 -19.85 60.16
N SER A 218 16.93 -19.20 59.66
CA SER A 218 16.93 -18.58 58.31
C SER A 218 16.97 -19.60 57.16
N VAL A 219 17.43 -20.82 57.44
CA VAL A 219 17.63 -21.92 56.45
C VAL A 219 16.32 -22.34 55.76
N ARG A 220 15.20 -22.35 56.49
CA ARG A 220 13.90 -22.82 55.95
C ARG A 220 13.24 -21.87 54.94
N LYS A 221 13.58 -20.57 54.96
CA LYS A 221 13.07 -19.62 53.96
C LYS A 221 13.87 -19.69 52.66
N LEU A 222 15.14 -20.04 52.75
CA LEU A 222 16.06 -20.17 51.61
C LEU A 222 15.71 -21.39 50.76
N GLU A 223 15.38 -22.53 51.39
CA GLU A 223 14.92 -23.75 50.68
C GLU A 223 13.66 -23.52 49.84
N LYS A 224 12.72 -22.68 50.31
CA LYS A 224 11.50 -22.36 49.54
C LYS A 224 11.78 -21.48 48.33
N ALA A 225 12.67 -20.49 48.46
CA ALA A 225 13.08 -19.65 47.34
C ALA A 225 13.85 -20.46 46.29
N GLU A 226 14.65 -21.43 46.73
CA GLU A 226 15.45 -22.29 45.86
C GLU A 226 14.61 -23.31 45.08
N MET A 227 13.55 -23.83 45.68
CA MET A 227 12.52 -24.62 44.98
C MET A 227 11.81 -23.81 43.89
N MET A 228 11.41 -22.57 44.20
CA MET A 228 10.73 -21.69 43.24
C MET A 228 11.64 -21.27 42.08
N LYS A 229 12.94 -21.06 42.36
CA LYS A 229 13.95 -20.80 41.32
C LYS A 229 14.07 -21.98 40.34
N LYS A 230 14.18 -23.21 40.86
CA LYS A 230 14.25 -24.42 40.01
C LYS A 230 13.01 -24.57 39.13
N GLU A 231 11.83 -24.25 39.65
CA GLU A 231 10.60 -24.34 38.86
C GLU A 231 10.53 -23.30 37.74
N LEU A 232 11.00 -22.07 37.99
CA LEU A 232 11.11 -21.04 36.95
C LEU A 232 12.13 -21.43 35.88
N GLU A 233 13.25 -22.05 36.28
CA GLU A 233 14.31 -22.50 35.39
C GLU A 233 13.85 -23.64 34.46
N ILE A 234 13.03 -24.57 34.97
CA ILE A 234 12.38 -25.61 34.15
C ILE A 234 11.42 -24.99 33.12
N ARG A 235 10.58 -24.04 33.55
CA ARG A 235 9.65 -23.33 32.64
C ARG A 235 10.38 -22.55 31.56
N LEU A 236 11.51 -21.93 31.90
CA LEU A 236 12.32 -21.16 30.96
C LEU A 236 12.90 -22.08 29.88
N ASN A 237 13.46 -23.23 30.27
CA ASN A 237 13.94 -24.25 29.32
C ASN A 237 12.83 -24.81 28.42
N GLU A 238 11.61 -25.01 28.95
CA GLU A 238 10.47 -25.45 28.14
C GLU A 238 10.04 -24.41 27.10
N LEU A 239 10.05 -23.12 27.46
CA LEU A 239 9.74 -22.04 26.53
C LEU A 239 10.83 -21.89 25.46
N GLU A 240 12.11 -22.01 25.83
CA GLU A 240 13.22 -22.01 24.87
C GLU A 240 13.12 -23.19 23.89
N LYS A 241 12.76 -24.38 24.38
CA LYS A 241 12.53 -25.55 23.53
C LYS A 241 11.40 -25.29 22.53
N LYS A 242 10.24 -24.82 22.99
CA LYS A 242 9.09 -24.49 22.11
C LYS A 242 9.43 -23.42 21.09
N LEU A 243 10.23 -22.42 21.47
CA LEU A 243 10.72 -21.39 20.56
C LEU A 243 11.62 -22.00 19.49
N SER A 244 12.53 -22.92 19.86
CA SER A 244 13.39 -23.62 18.89
C SER A 244 12.58 -24.48 17.91
N GLU A 245 11.56 -25.20 18.39
CA GLU A 245 10.69 -26.04 17.56
C GLU A 245 9.88 -25.17 16.58
N ALA A 246 9.34 -24.05 17.04
CA ALA A 246 8.64 -23.09 16.17
C ALA A 246 9.57 -22.48 15.11
N GLN A 247 10.84 -22.19 15.48
CA GLN A 247 11.84 -21.67 14.54
C GLN A 247 12.20 -22.70 13.46
N ILE A 248 12.33 -23.99 13.83
CA ILE A 248 12.60 -25.08 12.88
C ILE A 248 11.42 -25.26 11.92
N SER A 249 10.18 -25.33 12.42
CA SER A 249 8.98 -25.45 11.58
C SER A 249 8.82 -24.26 10.62
N LYS A 250 9.16 -23.05 11.07
CA LYS A 250 9.21 -21.87 10.20
C LYS A 250 10.30 -21.98 9.13
N SER A 251 11.47 -22.52 9.45
CA SER A 251 12.55 -22.75 8.48
C SER A 251 12.14 -23.75 7.40
N GLU A 252 11.51 -24.86 7.79
CA GLU A 252 11.04 -25.91 6.86
C GLU A 252 9.99 -25.37 5.89
N THR A 253 9.00 -24.62 6.39
CA THR A 253 7.98 -23.99 5.54
C THR A 253 8.55 -22.96 4.57
N VAL A 254 9.57 -22.19 4.98
CA VAL A 254 10.29 -21.27 4.09
C VAL A 254 11.08 -22.03 3.02
N GLU A 255 11.69 -23.17 3.36
CA GLU A 255 12.42 -23.99 2.40
C GLU A 255 11.47 -24.61 1.35
N ASP A 256 10.30 -25.09 1.76
CA ASP A 256 9.29 -25.62 0.84
C ASP A 256 8.72 -24.56 -0.10
N LEU A 257 8.47 -23.34 0.40
CA LEU A 257 8.07 -22.22 -0.44
C LEU A 257 9.16 -21.82 -1.44
N HIS A 258 10.44 -21.85 -1.06
CA HIS A 258 11.54 -21.62 -2.00
C HIS A 258 11.58 -22.68 -3.10
N LYS A 259 11.44 -23.97 -2.76
CA LYS A 259 11.38 -25.06 -3.75
C LYS A 259 10.22 -24.84 -4.73
N GLN A 260 9.07 -24.39 -4.24
CA GLN A 260 7.92 -24.10 -5.10
C GLN A 260 8.16 -22.90 -6.03
N ILE A 261 8.81 -21.85 -5.53
CA ILE A 261 9.24 -20.68 -6.34
C ILE A 261 10.21 -21.12 -7.43
N ASP A 262 11.18 -21.99 -7.13
CA ASP A 262 12.16 -22.48 -8.11
C ASP A 262 11.49 -23.28 -9.23
N ILE A 263 10.54 -24.16 -8.88
CA ILE A 263 9.75 -24.93 -9.86
C ILE A 263 8.95 -23.99 -10.76
N LEU A 264 8.22 -23.03 -10.19
CA LEU A 264 7.42 -22.07 -10.95
C LEU A 264 8.30 -21.18 -11.85
N THR A 265 9.48 -20.79 -11.36
CA THR A 265 10.45 -20.00 -12.12
C THR A 265 10.99 -20.79 -13.32
N ALA A 266 11.28 -22.08 -13.15
CA ALA A 266 11.70 -22.95 -14.24
C ALA A 266 10.60 -23.14 -15.29
N GLN A 267 9.35 -23.35 -14.87
CA GLN A 267 8.19 -23.46 -15.76
C GLN A 267 7.94 -22.17 -16.56
N LEU A 268 8.08 -21.01 -15.91
CA LEU A 268 7.94 -19.71 -16.58
C LEU A 268 9.02 -19.52 -17.66
N LYS A 269 10.25 -19.94 -17.36
CA LYS A 269 11.38 -19.88 -18.31
C LYS A 269 11.17 -20.78 -19.52
N ASP A 270 10.68 -22.00 -19.32
CA ASP A 270 10.36 -22.95 -20.40
C ASP A 270 9.22 -22.42 -21.29
N SER A 271 8.16 -21.90 -20.66
CA SER A 271 7.03 -21.28 -21.38
C SER A 271 7.47 -20.06 -22.20
N THR A 272 8.39 -19.25 -21.65
CA THR A 272 8.97 -18.10 -22.35
C THR A 272 9.78 -18.53 -23.58
N LEU A 273 10.63 -19.56 -23.44
CA LEU A 273 11.39 -20.12 -24.56
C LEU A 273 10.47 -20.61 -25.68
N LYS A 274 9.44 -21.38 -25.32
CA LYS A 274 8.45 -21.89 -26.27
C LYS A 274 7.69 -20.78 -26.99
N TYR A 275 7.35 -19.70 -26.28
CA TYR A 275 6.73 -18.53 -26.89
C TYR A 275 7.67 -17.85 -27.90
N THR A 276 8.94 -17.66 -27.55
CA THR A 276 9.92 -17.05 -28.47
C THR A 276 10.18 -17.92 -29.71
N GLU A 277 10.18 -19.24 -29.58
CA GLU A 277 10.30 -20.16 -30.72
C GLU A 277 9.06 -20.11 -31.63
N LEU A 278 7.86 -20.03 -31.05
CA LEU A 278 6.64 -19.86 -31.84
C LEU A 278 6.61 -18.51 -32.57
N GLN A 279 7.06 -17.45 -31.90
CA GLN A 279 7.10 -16.11 -32.50
C GLN A 279 8.11 -16.03 -33.65
N THR A 280 9.32 -16.58 -33.48
CA THR A 280 10.32 -16.65 -34.55
C THR A 280 9.83 -17.46 -35.74
N ASN A 281 9.24 -18.64 -35.51
CA ASN A 281 8.63 -19.44 -36.58
C ASN A 281 7.50 -18.70 -37.31
N SER A 282 6.64 -18.00 -36.57
CA SER A 282 5.57 -17.18 -37.16
C SER A 282 6.16 -16.09 -38.06
N GLU A 283 7.18 -15.36 -37.60
CA GLU A 283 7.85 -14.31 -38.38
C GLU A 283 8.52 -14.89 -39.65
N GLU A 284 9.17 -16.05 -39.55
CA GLU A 284 9.76 -16.75 -40.71
C GLU A 284 8.71 -17.20 -41.73
N THR A 285 7.54 -17.66 -41.28
CA THR A 285 6.47 -18.04 -42.21
C THR A 285 5.88 -16.82 -42.90
N LYS A 286 5.74 -15.71 -42.18
CA LYS A 286 5.27 -14.43 -42.72
C LYS A 286 6.20 -13.92 -43.82
N THR A 287 7.51 -13.89 -43.58
CA THR A 287 8.49 -13.45 -44.59
C THR A 287 8.48 -14.34 -45.84
N LYS A 288 8.42 -15.67 -45.66
CA LYS A 288 8.29 -16.62 -46.79
C LYS A 288 7.01 -16.39 -47.61
N LEU A 289 5.90 -16.02 -46.97
CA LEU A 289 4.65 -15.70 -47.67
C LEU A 289 4.73 -14.36 -48.40
N GLU A 290 5.35 -13.35 -47.79
CA GLU A 290 5.59 -12.04 -48.42
C GLU A 290 6.46 -12.17 -49.68
N ASP A 291 7.51 -12.99 -49.63
CA ASP A 291 8.38 -13.27 -50.77
C ASP A 291 7.62 -13.96 -51.91
N ARG A 292 6.83 -15.01 -51.62
CA ARG A 292 6.00 -15.68 -52.64
C ARG A 292 4.97 -14.72 -53.25
N LEU A 293 4.41 -13.82 -52.46
CA LEU A 293 3.43 -12.84 -52.93
C LEU A 293 4.08 -11.83 -53.88
N LYS A 294 5.33 -11.41 -53.61
CA LYS A 294 6.13 -10.57 -54.50
C LYS A 294 6.45 -11.29 -55.83
N GLU A 295 6.84 -12.56 -55.74
CA GLU A 295 7.14 -13.39 -56.91
C GLU A 295 5.91 -13.59 -57.81
N LEU A 296 4.75 -13.90 -57.20
CA LEU A 296 3.48 -14.04 -57.91
C LEU A 296 3.04 -12.72 -58.58
N LYS A 297 3.29 -11.58 -57.94
CA LYS A 297 3.03 -10.25 -58.53
C LYS A 297 3.91 -9.97 -59.75
N SER A 298 5.19 -10.37 -59.72
CA SER A 298 6.08 -10.25 -60.90
C SER A 298 5.55 -11.11 -62.04
N ALA A 299 5.30 -12.40 -61.78
CA ALA A 299 4.80 -13.33 -62.79
C ALA A 299 3.45 -12.88 -63.39
N PHE A 300 2.56 -12.31 -62.58
CA PHE A 300 1.31 -11.74 -63.06
C PHE A 300 1.55 -10.52 -63.97
N SER A 301 2.48 -9.64 -63.61
CA SER A 301 2.83 -8.48 -64.45
C SER A 301 3.43 -8.90 -65.79
N GLU A 302 4.30 -9.91 -65.80
CA GLU A 302 4.89 -10.50 -67.00
C GLU A 302 3.81 -11.13 -67.89
N THR A 303 2.94 -11.95 -67.29
CA THR A 303 1.80 -12.55 -68.01
C THR A 303 0.88 -11.48 -68.61
N LYS A 304 0.62 -10.40 -67.87
CA LYS A 304 -0.18 -9.27 -68.36
C LYS A 304 0.47 -8.59 -69.56
N THR A 305 1.79 -8.37 -69.52
CA THR A 305 2.52 -7.79 -70.67
C THR A 305 2.50 -8.73 -71.89
N LEU A 306 2.65 -10.04 -71.66
CA LEU A 306 2.58 -11.04 -72.73
C LEU A 306 1.19 -11.05 -73.39
N CYS A 307 0.12 -11.05 -72.61
CA CYS A 307 -1.26 -10.98 -73.11
C CYS A 307 -1.53 -9.69 -73.92
N MET A 308 -0.99 -8.55 -73.48
CA MET A 308 -1.09 -7.30 -74.25
C MET A 308 -0.36 -7.39 -75.59
N SER A 309 0.86 -7.95 -75.62
CA SER A 309 1.63 -8.12 -76.86
C SER A 309 0.99 -9.12 -77.84
N LEU A 310 0.33 -10.17 -77.33
CA LEU A 310 -0.41 -11.13 -78.15
C LEU A 310 -1.68 -10.50 -78.74
N LYS A 311 -2.36 -9.65 -77.97
CA LYS A 311 -3.53 -8.89 -78.44
C LYS A 311 -3.15 -7.93 -79.58
N GLU A 312 -2.04 -7.22 -79.45
CA GLU A 312 -1.50 -6.31 -80.48
C GLU A 312 -1.05 -7.06 -81.75
N LYS A 313 -0.52 -8.28 -81.61
CA LYS A 313 -0.18 -9.16 -82.74
C LYS A 313 -1.41 -9.70 -83.46
N LEU A 314 -2.50 -9.97 -82.73
CA LEU A 314 -3.76 -10.46 -83.32
C LEU A 314 -4.49 -9.35 -84.11
N GLU A 315 -4.32 -8.09 -83.70
CA GLU A 315 -4.97 -6.92 -84.31
C GLU A 315 -4.29 -6.45 -85.61
N ASN A 316 -3.09 -6.97 -85.93
CA ASN A 316 -2.27 -6.56 -87.08
C ASN A 316 -1.96 -7.67 -88.11
N ALA A 317 -2.64 -8.82 -88.06
CA ALA A 317 -2.36 -9.93 -88.98
C ALA A 317 -3.14 -9.78 -90.31
N PRO A 318 -2.47 -9.72 -91.49
CA PRO A 318 -3.14 -9.77 -92.78
C PRO A 318 -3.57 -11.21 -93.08
N ILE A 319 -4.87 -11.38 -93.37
CA ILE A 319 -5.47 -12.66 -93.76
C ILE A 319 -5.02 -12.99 -95.19
N ASN A 320 -4.06 -13.89 -95.35
CA ASN A 320 -4.13 -14.89 -96.41
C ASN A 320 -3.14 -16.06 -96.25
N ASN A 321 -3.66 -17.25 -96.53
CA ASN A 321 -3.05 -18.59 -96.50
C ASN A 321 -2.75 -19.19 -95.11
N SER A 322 -2.79 -20.53 -95.05
CA SER A 322 -2.20 -21.41 -94.02
C SER A 322 -3.14 -22.20 -93.08
N THR A 323 -4.08 -22.98 -93.63
CA THR A 323 -4.86 -23.98 -92.88
C THR A 323 -3.98 -25.01 -92.14
N GLU A 324 -2.79 -25.32 -92.66
CA GLU A 324 -1.83 -26.29 -92.06
C GLU A 324 -1.02 -25.70 -90.89
N GLU A 325 -0.91 -24.37 -90.83
CA GLU A 325 -0.21 -23.66 -89.75
C GLU A 325 -1.13 -23.45 -88.54
N TYR A 326 -2.43 -23.23 -88.79
CA TYR A 326 -3.45 -23.24 -87.73
C TYR A 326 -3.60 -24.61 -87.07
N GLU A 327 -3.45 -25.71 -87.81
CA GLU A 327 -3.53 -27.06 -87.24
C GLU A 327 -2.36 -27.34 -86.27
N LYS A 328 -1.12 -26.99 -86.66
CA LYS A 328 0.04 -27.06 -85.76
C LYS A 328 -0.06 -26.10 -84.56
N GLN A 329 -0.65 -24.93 -84.76
CA GLN A 329 -0.86 -23.96 -83.68
C GLN A 329 -1.93 -24.45 -82.69
N VAL A 330 -2.99 -25.09 -83.19
CA VAL A 330 -4.01 -25.76 -82.38
C VAL A 330 -3.37 -26.91 -81.59
N ASP A 331 -2.55 -27.76 -82.21
CA ASP A 331 -1.84 -28.85 -81.52
C ASP A 331 -0.92 -28.32 -80.41
N THR A 332 -0.19 -27.24 -80.68
CA THR A 332 0.69 -26.58 -79.71
C THR A 332 -0.10 -26.01 -78.53
N LEU A 333 -1.22 -25.34 -78.81
CA LEU A 333 -2.13 -24.84 -77.77
C LEU A 333 -2.77 -25.98 -76.96
N MET A 334 -3.05 -27.12 -77.59
CA MET A 334 -3.60 -28.30 -76.93
C MET A 334 -2.60 -28.90 -75.93
N VAL A 335 -1.31 -28.97 -76.30
CA VAL A 335 -0.24 -29.40 -75.40
C VAL A 335 -0.09 -28.43 -74.22
N GLN A 336 -0.04 -27.12 -74.49
CA GLN A 336 0.03 -26.10 -73.42
C GLN A 336 -1.19 -26.13 -72.49
N LEU A 337 -2.38 -26.37 -73.03
CA LEU A 337 -3.60 -26.51 -72.23
C LEU A 337 -3.53 -27.75 -71.34
N LYS A 338 -2.99 -28.86 -71.85
CA LYS A 338 -2.78 -30.08 -71.06
C LYS A 338 -1.79 -29.87 -69.93
N GLU A 339 -0.65 -29.23 -70.20
CA GLU A 339 0.35 -28.89 -69.18
C GLU A 339 -0.24 -27.95 -68.12
N SER A 340 -0.98 -26.92 -68.53
CA SER A 340 -1.69 -26.02 -67.63
C SER A 340 -2.68 -26.78 -66.74
N ASN A 341 -3.51 -27.65 -67.31
CA ASN A 341 -4.44 -28.48 -66.55
C ASN A 341 -3.74 -29.40 -65.53
N GLU A 342 -2.59 -29.98 -65.89
CA GLU A 342 -1.79 -30.78 -64.95
C GLU A 342 -1.22 -29.94 -63.80
N THR A 343 -0.82 -28.69 -64.06
CA THR A 343 -0.38 -27.76 -62.99
C THR A 343 -1.54 -27.35 -62.08
N VAL A 344 -2.72 -27.09 -62.64
CA VAL A 344 -3.93 -26.78 -61.87
C VAL A 344 -4.29 -27.94 -60.95
N ALA A 345 -4.29 -29.18 -61.45
CA ALA A 345 -4.57 -30.37 -60.62
C ALA A 345 -3.55 -30.54 -59.46
N LYS A 346 -2.27 -30.23 -59.69
CA LYS A 346 -1.25 -30.23 -58.62
C LYS A 346 -1.52 -29.14 -57.58
N LEU A 347 -1.89 -27.93 -58.02
CA LEU A 347 -2.23 -26.83 -57.13
C LEU A 347 -3.49 -27.13 -56.31
N GLU A 348 -4.54 -27.67 -56.92
CA GLU A 348 -5.75 -28.12 -56.22
C GLU A 348 -5.43 -29.15 -55.13
N THR A 349 -4.54 -30.10 -55.43
CA THR A 349 -4.07 -31.09 -54.46
C THR A 349 -3.32 -30.43 -53.30
N GLN A 350 -2.48 -29.43 -53.56
CA GLN A 350 -1.77 -28.68 -52.52
C GLN A 350 -2.73 -27.85 -51.66
N VAL A 351 -3.68 -27.14 -52.28
CA VAL A 351 -4.72 -26.38 -51.56
C VAL A 351 -5.51 -27.30 -50.63
N LYS A 352 -5.89 -28.49 -51.10
CA LYS A 352 -6.60 -29.47 -50.27
C LYS A 352 -5.76 -29.94 -49.07
N LYS A 353 -4.44 -30.12 -49.24
CA LYS A 353 -3.52 -30.43 -48.12
C LYS A 353 -3.46 -29.29 -47.11
N TYR A 354 -3.36 -28.04 -47.57
CA TYR A 354 -3.33 -26.88 -46.66
C TYR A 354 -4.66 -26.68 -45.93
N GLN A 355 -5.79 -26.88 -46.61
CA GLN A 355 -7.12 -26.86 -45.96
C GLN A 355 -7.22 -27.89 -44.83
N ASN A 356 -6.72 -29.12 -45.07
CA ASN A 356 -6.70 -30.15 -44.03
C ASN A 356 -5.79 -29.76 -42.86
N LEU A 357 -4.60 -29.21 -43.13
CA LEU A 357 -3.67 -28.76 -42.08
C LEU A 357 -4.26 -27.63 -41.24
N LEU A 358 -4.90 -26.65 -41.90
CA LEU A 358 -5.61 -25.56 -41.22
C LEU A 358 -6.72 -26.11 -40.33
N LYS A 359 -7.53 -27.04 -40.82
CA LYS A 359 -8.58 -27.68 -40.02
C LYS A 359 -8.03 -28.39 -38.78
N VAL A 360 -6.98 -29.19 -38.94
CA VAL A 360 -6.32 -29.87 -37.80
C VAL A 360 -5.74 -28.87 -36.80
N THR A 361 -5.21 -27.75 -37.29
CA THR A 361 -4.67 -26.68 -36.45
C THR A 361 -5.77 -25.97 -35.68
N ASP A 362 -6.89 -25.66 -36.33
CA ASP A 362 -8.08 -25.08 -35.70
C ASP A 362 -8.65 -26.00 -34.62
N ASP A 363 -8.81 -27.29 -34.92
CA ASP A 363 -9.26 -28.29 -33.95
C ASP A 363 -8.33 -28.33 -32.71
N LYS A 364 -7.01 -28.23 -32.91
CA LYS A 364 -6.03 -28.21 -31.82
C LYS A 364 -6.08 -26.91 -31.00
N LEU A 365 -6.27 -25.76 -31.67
CA LEU A 365 -6.45 -24.47 -31.00
C LEU A 365 -7.72 -24.46 -30.15
N GLN A 366 -8.82 -25.02 -30.65
CA GLN A 366 -10.06 -25.16 -29.86
C GLN A 366 -9.87 -26.02 -28.62
N VAL A 367 -9.12 -27.12 -28.70
CA VAL A 367 -8.81 -27.96 -27.53
C VAL A 367 -7.95 -27.19 -26.52
N LEU A 368 -6.93 -26.46 -26.98
CA LEU A 368 -6.09 -25.64 -26.11
C LEU A 368 -6.90 -24.52 -25.43
N GLN A 369 -7.77 -23.85 -26.18
CA GLN A 369 -8.65 -22.81 -25.64
C GLN A 369 -9.53 -23.36 -24.50
N ARG A 370 -10.20 -24.49 -24.71
CA ARG A 370 -11.02 -25.13 -23.65
C ARG A 370 -10.18 -25.51 -22.44
N SER A 371 -8.99 -26.06 -22.64
CA SER A 371 -8.09 -26.42 -21.55
C SER A 371 -7.67 -25.21 -20.71
N VAL A 372 -7.39 -24.08 -21.36
CA VAL A 372 -7.05 -22.83 -20.66
C VAL A 372 -8.26 -22.28 -19.90
N GLU A 373 -9.44 -22.26 -20.52
CA GLU A 373 -10.68 -21.83 -19.86
C GLU A 373 -11.00 -22.70 -18.62
N ASP A 374 -10.80 -24.01 -18.69
CA ASP A 374 -10.98 -24.93 -17.57
C ASP A 374 -9.97 -24.70 -16.44
N GLU A 375 -8.69 -24.46 -16.78
CA GLU A 375 -7.67 -24.10 -15.80
C GLU A 375 -7.97 -22.76 -15.13
N GLU A 376 -8.34 -21.73 -15.89
CA GLU A 376 -8.74 -20.43 -15.34
C GLU A 376 -9.92 -20.54 -14.38
N LEU A 377 -10.92 -21.38 -14.72
CA LEU A 377 -12.05 -21.66 -13.83
C LEU A 377 -11.61 -22.37 -12.56
N LYS A 378 -10.65 -23.30 -12.65
CA LYS A 378 -10.07 -23.98 -11.49
C LYS A 378 -9.35 -22.98 -10.57
N TRP A 379 -8.46 -22.15 -11.12
CA TRP A 379 -7.76 -21.11 -10.37
C TRP A 379 -8.71 -20.09 -9.74
N ARG A 380 -9.77 -19.68 -10.44
CA ARG A 380 -10.82 -18.82 -9.87
C ARG A 380 -11.53 -19.46 -8.68
N ARG A 381 -11.86 -20.76 -8.75
CA ARG A 381 -12.48 -21.47 -7.62
C ARG A 381 -11.53 -21.58 -6.44
N GLU A 382 -10.27 -21.93 -6.68
CA GLU A 382 -9.23 -22.02 -5.64
C GLU A 382 -9.00 -20.66 -4.98
N GLN A 383 -8.91 -19.58 -5.76
CA GLN A 383 -8.80 -18.22 -5.24
C GLN A 383 -9.99 -17.85 -4.36
N GLN A 384 -11.22 -18.19 -4.77
CA GLN A 384 -12.42 -17.97 -3.95
C GLN A 384 -12.40 -18.78 -2.65
N THR A 385 -11.91 -20.02 -2.69
CA THR A 385 -11.83 -20.86 -1.47
C THR A 385 -10.79 -20.32 -0.50
N LEU A 386 -9.61 -19.93 -1.01
CA LEU A 386 -8.56 -19.29 -0.21
C LEU A 386 -9.04 -17.95 0.39
N GLN A 387 -9.76 -17.14 -0.39
CA GLN A 387 -10.32 -15.88 0.09
C GLN A 387 -11.36 -16.10 1.20
N LYS A 388 -12.20 -17.14 1.07
CA LYS A 388 -13.16 -17.51 2.12
C LYS A 388 -12.46 -17.98 3.39
N SER A 389 -11.48 -18.88 3.27
CA SER A 389 -10.70 -19.38 4.41
C SER A 389 -9.91 -18.26 5.10
N LEU A 390 -9.36 -17.31 4.34
CA LEU A 390 -8.70 -16.13 4.90
C LEU A 390 -9.69 -15.26 5.71
N MET A 391 -10.91 -15.07 5.19
CA MET A 391 -11.95 -14.31 5.89
C MET A 391 -12.39 -15.01 7.18
N GLU A 392 -12.55 -16.34 7.16
CA GLU A 392 -12.86 -17.15 8.35
C GLU A 392 -11.73 -17.05 9.40
N ALA A 393 -10.46 -17.19 9.00
CA ALA A 393 -9.32 -17.05 9.89
C ALA A 393 -9.18 -15.63 10.48
N GLN A 394 -9.50 -14.59 9.69
CA GLN A 394 -9.53 -13.21 10.19
C GLN A 394 -10.63 -13.00 11.24
N GLN A 395 -11.81 -13.61 11.05
CA GLN A 395 -12.89 -13.54 12.01
C GLN A 395 -12.54 -14.26 13.31
N GLU A 396 -11.94 -15.46 13.23
CA GLU A 396 -11.46 -16.20 14.41
C GLU A 396 -10.41 -15.42 15.20
N LEU A 397 -9.48 -14.75 14.50
CA LEU A 397 -8.48 -13.89 15.16
C LEU A 397 -9.11 -12.71 15.89
N GLU A 398 -10.13 -12.08 15.31
CA GLU A 398 -10.82 -10.96 15.97
C GLU A 398 -11.62 -11.44 17.19
N GLU A 399 -12.27 -12.60 17.12
CA GLU A 399 -12.94 -13.22 18.27
C GLU A 399 -11.94 -13.58 19.38
N LEU A 400 -10.81 -14.18 19.04
CA LEU A 400 -9.75 -14.49 20.01
C LEU A 400 -9.18 -13.22 20.65
N ARG A 401 -8.97 -12.16 19.85
CA ARG A 401 -8.49 -10.87 20.35
C ARG A 401 -9.49 -10.24 21.32
N LYS A 402 -10.78 -10.28 21.00
CA LYS A 402 -11.84 -9.80 21.89
C LYS A 402 -11.85 -10.58 23.20
N ASN A 403 -11.81 -11.91 23.12
CA ASN A 403 -11.76 -12.77 24.31
C ASN A 403 -10.52 -12.49 25.18
N GLN A 404 -9.37 -12.22 24.56
CA GLN A 404 -8.15 -11.87 25.29
C GLN A 404 -8.25 -10.51 25.99
N VAL A 405 -8.87 -9.52 25.35
CA VAL A 405 -9.14 -8.22 25.98
C VAL A 405 -10.09 -8.37 27.16
N ASP A 406 -11.18 -9.12 26.99
CA ASP A 406 -12.15 -9.37 28.07
C ASP A 406 -11.50 -10.12 29.24
N GLN A 407 -10.63 -11.10 28.96
CA GLN A 407 -9.90 -11.85 29.98
C GLN A 407 -8.88 -10.98 30.74
N THR A 408 -8.09 -10.18 30.03
CA THR A 408 -7.11 -9.27 30.64
C THR A 408 -7.78 -8.18 31.47
N PHE A 409 -8.93 -7.68 31.00
CA PHE A 409 -9.75 -6.74 31.76
C PHE A 409 -10.30 -7.38 33.03
N ALA A 410 -10.85 -8.59 32.95
CA ALA A 410 -11.36 -9.32 34.12
C ALA A 410 -10.26 -9.57 35.17
N GLN A 411 -9.08 -10.01 34.74
CA GLN A 411 -7.92 -10.22 35.63
C GLN A 411 -7.47 -8.92 36.30
N SER A 412 -7.43 -7.81 35.55
CA SER A 412 -7.07 -6.51 36.11
C SER A 412 -8.11 -6.03 37.12
N LEU A 413 -9.40 -6.25 36.85
CA LEU A 413 -10.49 -5.88 37.75
C LEU A 413 -10.43 -6.69 39.06
N GLU A 414 -10.14 -7.98 38.97
CA GLU A 414 -9.98 -8.86 40.13
C GLU A 414 -8.76 -8.47 40.97
N ALA A 415 -7.64 -8.12 40.33
CA ALA A 415 -6.43 -7.64 41.02
C ALA A 415 -6.69 -6.33 41.79
N VAL A 416 -7.38 -5.37 41.16
CA VAL A 416 -7.77 -4.11 41.82
C VAL A 416 -8.70 -4.36 43.00
N ASN A 417 -9.74 -5.18 42.82
CA ASN A 417 -10.66 -5.52 43.91
C ASN A 417 -9.93 -6.20 45.08
N SER A 418 -9.02 -7.15 44.80
CA SER A 418 -8.23 -7.81 45.83
C SER A 418 -7.34 -6.81 46.60
N GLN A 419 -6.76 -5.84 45.90
CA GLN A 419 -5.94 -4.81 46.52
C GLN A 419 -6.79 -3.87 47.38
N THR A 420 -7.93 -3.40 46.87
CA THR A 420 -8.87 -2.57 47.62
C THR A 420 -9.39 -3.29 48.87
N GLU A 421 -9.65 -4.60 48.80
CA GLU A 421 -10.09 -5.37 49.97
C GLU A 421 -8.99 -5.48 51.05
N LYS A 422 -7.72 -5.62 50.65
CA LYS A 422 -6.57 -5.59 51.58
C LYS A 422 -6.44 -4.23 52.26
N GLU A 423 -6.55 -3.16 51.48
CA GLU A 423 -6.50 -1.78 52.01
C GLU A 423 -7.66 -1.52 52.97
N TYR A 424 -8.87 -1.97 52.64
CA TYR A 424 -10.03 -1.85 53.51
C TYR A 424 -9.83 -2.61 54.83
N LYS A 425 -9.28 -3.83 54.79
CA LYS A 425 -8.94 -4.60 56.01
C LYS A 425 -7.89 -3.89 56.87
N LEU A 426 -6.87 -3.30 56.25
CA LEU A 426 -5.83 -2.57 56.97
C LEU A 426 -6.39 -1.30 57.63
N LEU A 427 -7.17 -0.51 56.90
CA LEU A 427 -7.86 0.67 57.43
C LEU A 427 -8.79 0.31 58.59
N ARG A 428 -9.51 -0.81 58.49
CA ARG A 428 -10.38 -1.29 59.57
C ARG A 428 -9.59 -1.64 60.84
N LEU A 429 -8.46 -2.34 60.71
CA LEU A 429 -7.59 -2.65 61.85
C LEU A 429 -7.04 -1.38 62.50
N GLN A 430 -6.65 -0.40 61.69
CA GLN A 430 -6.17 0.90 62.19
C GLN A 430 -7.25 1.62 63.00
N VAL A 431 -8.50 1.64 62.50
CA VAL A 431 -9.63 2.23 63.22
C VAL A 431 -9.88 1.52 64.56
N GLU A 432 -9.86 0.19 64.60
CA GLU A 432 -10.04 -0.57 65.85
C GLU A 432 -8.93 -0.28 66.88
N GLU A 433 -7.68 -0.10 66.42
CA GLU A 433 -6.56 0.28 67.29
C GLU A 433 -6.73 1.69 67.84
N ASP A 434 -7.13 2.64 67.00
CA ASP A 434 -7.33 4.02 67.42
C ASP A 434 -8.56 4.15 68.35
N GLU A 435 -9.63 3.38 68.13
CA GLU A 435 -10.75 3.25 69.07
C GLU A 435 -10.31 2.67 70.42
N LYS A 436 -9.37 1.72 70.43
CA LYS A 436 -8.79 1.20 71.67
C LYS A 436 -7.98 2.29 72.40
N LYS A 437 -7.13 3.03 71.68
CA LYS A 437 -6.38 4.16 72.25
C LYS A 437 -7.31 5.22 72.82
N VAL A 438 -8.38 5.56 72.11
CA VAL A 438 -9.40 6.51 72.59
C VAL A 438 -10.07 6.00 73.86
N ARG A 439 -10.41 4.71 73.96
CA ARG A 439 -10.96 4.11 75.19
C ARG A 439 -9.96 4.16 76.35
N ASP A 440 -8.70 3.82 76.11
CA ASP A 440 -7.65 3.83 77.14
C ASP A 440 -7.40 5.27 77.64
N LEU A 441 -7.28 6.23 76.72
CA LEU A 441 -7.17 7.65 77.05
C LEU A 441 -8.40 8.13 77.84
N SER A 442 -9.61 7.77 77.43
CA SER A 442 -10.83 8.11 78.17
C SER A 442 -10.80 7.58 79.61
N GLN A 443 -10.33 6.35 79.82
CA GLN A 443 -10.16 5.79 81.17
C GLN A 443 -9.10 6.55 81.99
N THR A 444 -7.99 6.95 81.38
CA THR A 444 -6.97 7.76 82.07
C THR A 444 -7.50 9.14 82.46
N ILE A 445 -8.29 9.78 81.60
CA ILE A 445 -8.95 11.05 81.90
C ILE A 445 -9.88 10.90 83.10
N VAL A 446 -10.68 9.82 83.16
CA VAL A 446 -11.55 9.54 84.32
C VAL A 446 -10.73 9.38 85.61
N LYS A 447 -9.60 8.65 85.57
CA LYS A 447 -8.71 8.50 86.74
C LYS A 447 -8.10 9.83 87.17
N LEU A 448 -7.60 10.62 86.23
CA LEU A 448 -7.05 11.96 86.51
C LEU A 448 -8.10 12.88 87.11
N ASN A 449 -9.31 12.91 86.56
CA ASN A 449 -10.42 13.68 87.11
C ASN A 449 -10.79 13.24 88.54
N GLY A 450 -10.75 11.93 88.84
CA GLY A 450 -10.94 11.42 90.19
C GLY A 450 -9.86 11.89 91.18
N ILE A 451 -8.59 11.89 90.77
CA ILE A 451 -7.47 12.41 91.57
C ILE A 451 -7.62 13.92 91.80
N ILE A 452 -7.93 14.68 90.74
CA ILE A 452 -8.14 16.13 90.83
C ILE A 452 -9.28 16.43 91.81
N LYS A 453 -10.41 15.70 91.72
CA LYS A 453 -11.54 15.89 92.62
C LYS A 453 -11.18 15.58 94.08
N THR A 454 -10.47 14.47 94.32
CA THR A 454 -9.99 14.12 95.65
C THR A 454 -9.04 15.20 96.21
N GLY A 455 -8.15 15.74 95.37
CA GLY A 455 -7.26 16.84 95.73
C GLY A 455 -8.00 18.14 96.02
N GLN A 456 -9.03 18.48 95.24
CA GLN A 456 -9.89 19.64 95.48
C GLN A 456 -10.66 19.52 96.79
N ASP A 457 -11.20 18.33 97.10
CA ASP A 457 -11.95 18.09 98.34
C ASP A 457 -11.03 18.17 99.57
N ALA A 458 -9.81 17.60 99.49
CA ALA A 458 -8.79 17.73 100.54
C ALA A 458 -8.37 19.18 100.76
N LEU A 459 -8.14 19.93 99.68
CA LEU A 459 -7.81 21.35 99.77
C LEU A 459 -8.95 22.16 100.40
N SER A 460 -10.20 21.87 100.06
CA SER A 460 -11.37 22.52 100.66
C SER A 460 -11.48 22.24 102.16
N GLN A 461 -11.19 21.01 102.60
CA GLN A 461 -11.15 20.65 104.03
C GLN A 461 -10.03 21.37 104.77
N GLU A 462 -8.84 21.48 104.16
CA GLU A 462 -7.74 22.25 104.74
C GLU A 462 -8.09 23.74 104.84
N GLN A 463 -8.71 24.32 103.81
CA GLN A 463 -9.20 25.70 103.84
C GLN A 463 -10.22 25.93 104.96
N GLU A 464 -11.17 25.00 105.16
CA GLU A 464 -12.14 25.07 106.24
C GLU A 464 -11.47 24.98 107.63
N LEU A 465 -10.48 24.09 107.79
CA LEU A 465 -9.69 23.98 109.02
C LEU A 465 -8.92 25.27 109.31
N VAL A 466 -8.29 25.86 108.29
CA VAL A 466 -7.59 27.14 108.42
C VAL A 466 -8.56 28.26 108.80
N CYS A 467 -9.75 28.32 108.20
CA CYS A 467 -10.80 29.26 108.61
C CYS A 467 -11.19 29.08 110.08
N LYS A 468 -11.41 27.84 110.55
CA LYS A 468 -11.71 27.55 111.96
C LYS A 468 -10.57 27.95 112.89
N LEU A 469 -9.31 27.68 112.52
CA LEU A 469 -8.14 28.08 113.30
C LEU A 469 -8.00 29.61 113.36
N LYS A 470 -8.22 30.33 112.25
CA LYS A 470 -8.25 31.79 112.23
C LYS A 470 -9.34 32.35 113.14
N GLN A 471 -10.52 31.74 113.13
CA GLN A 471 -11.64 32.10 114.00
C GLN A 471 -11.32 31.87 115.49
N GLN A 472 -10.77 30.70 115.85
CA GLN A 472 -10.32 30.41 117.21
C GLN A 472 -9.22 31.38 117.69
N LEU A 473 -8.32 31.79 116.80
CA LEU A 473 -7.29 32.77 117.11
C LEU A 473 -7.88 34.16 117.36
N ALA A 474 -8.91 34.55 116.61
CA ALA A 474 -9.66 35.79 116.83
C ALA A 474 -10.43 35.76 118.16
N GLU A 475 -11.09 34.64 118.49
CA GLU A 475 -11.83 34.46 119.75
C GLU A 475 -10.89 34.44 120.98
N LYS A 476 -9.72 33.79 120.91
CA LYS A 476 -8.72 33.79 122.01
C LYS A 476 -7.97 35.12 122.19
N ASN A 477 -7.85 35.95 121.16
CA ASN A 477 -7.33 37.31 121.29
C ASN A 477 -8.30 38.25 122.05
N SER A 478 -9.52 37.80 122.38
CA SER A 478 -10.56 38.60 123.04
C SER A 478 -10.63 38.40 124.56
N THR A 479 -9.81 37.53 125.16
CA THR A 479 -9.83 37.22 126.60
C THR A 479 -8.45 37.41 127.23
N GLU A 480 -8.28 38.51 127.97
CA GLU A 480 -7.07 38.81 128.73
C GLU A 480 -7.01 37.95 130.01
N SER A 481 -6.18 36.89 130.00
CA SER A 481 -5.68 36.24 131.20
C SER A 481 -4.26 35.69 130.98
N PRO A 482 -3.32 35.78 131.93
CA PRO A 482 -1.88 35.57 131.69
C PRO A 482 -1.48 34.12 131.33
N SER A 483 -2.38 33.15 131.49
CA SER A 483 -2.16 31.76 131.08
C SER A 483 -2.43 31.49 129.60
N ALA A 484 -3.07 32.43 128.88
CA ALA A 484 -3.44 32.26 127.48
C ALA A 484 -2.31 32.63 126.50
N ALA A 485 -1.30 33.38 126.94
CA ALA A 485 -0.23 33.89 126.07
C ALA A 485 0.66 32.79 125.47
N GLN A 486 0.98 31.73 126.23
CA GLN A 486 1.81 30.63 125.72
C GLN A 486 1.07 29.72 124.73
N GLU A 487 -0.22 29.44 124.94
CA GLU A 487 -1.04 28.71 123.97
C GLU A 487 -1.31 29.52 122.70
N VAL A 488 -1.46 30.85 122.81
CA VAL A 488 -1.64 31.74 121.65
C VAL A 488 -0.37 31.81 120.81
N GLU A 489 0.81 31.83 121.44
CA GLU A 489 2.10 31.75 120.74
C GLU A 489 2.25 30.43 119.97
N GLU A 490 1.88 29.31 120.59
CA GLU A 490 1.96 27.98 119.98
C GLU A 490 0.93 27.80 118.84
N LEU A 491 -0.29 28.35 119.00
CA LEU A 491 -1.30 28.39 117.95
C LEU A 491 -0.90 29.31 116.79
N LYS A 492 -0.26 30.46 117.05
CA LYS A 492 0.30 31.32 115.99
C LYS A 492 1.38 30.60 115.20
N LYS A 493 2.26 29.84 115.87
CA LYS A 493 3.30 29.06 115.21
C LYS A 493 2.72 27.93 114.36
N LYS A 494 1.70 27.22 114.86
CA LYS A 494 0.96 26.20 114.10
C LYS A 494 0.17 26.81 112.93
N LEU A 495 -0.43 27.98 113.10
CA LEU A 495 -1.12 28.71 112.04
C LEU A 495 -0.15 29.12 110.93
N ALA A 496 0.98 29.75 111.27
CA ALA A 496 1.98 30.16 110.30
C ALA A 496 2.57 28.95 109.54
N GLN A 497 2.77 27.82 110.22
CA GLN A 497 3.21 26.60 109.57
C GLN A 497 2.14 26.04 108.62
N LYS A 498 0.87 26.05 109.02
CA LYS A 498 -0.23 25.59 108.17
C LYS A 498 -0.50 26.52 106.98
N GLU A 499 -0.38 27.83 107.15
CA GLU A 499 -0.45 28.80 106.05
C GLU A 499 0.67 28.57 105.03
N LYS A 500 1.89 28.27 105.51
CA LYS A 500 3.01 27.93 104.64
C LYS A 500 2.81 26.60 103.89
N GLU A 501 2.23 25.60 104.55
CA GLU A 501 1.88 24.31 103.91
C GLU A 501 0.80 24.50 102.83
N VAL A 502 -0.23 25.32 103.09
CA VAL A 502 -1.28 25.65 102.12
C VAL A 502 -0.72 26.43 100.93
N GLU A 503 0.15 27.42 101.18
CA GLU A 503 0.76 28.23 100.11
C GLU A 503 1.69 27.38 99.22
N GLN A 504 2.46 26.46 99.81
CA GLN A 504 3.24 25.47 99.05
C GLN A 504 2.34 24.53 98.25
N GLY A 505 1.21 24.08 98.83
CA GLY A 505 0.21 23.29 98.13
C GLY A 505 -0.40 24.02 96.93
N GLN A 506 -0.73 25.31 97.09
CA GLN A 506 -1.27 26.16 96.02
C GLN A 506 -0.26 26.37 94.89
N LEU A 507 1.02 26.62 95.21
CA LEU A 507 2.08 26.75 94.20
C LEU A 507 2.29 25.46 93.42
N TYR A 508 2.28 24.31 94.11
CA TYR A 508 2.38 23.00 93.44
C TYR A 508 1.18 22.74 92.53
N ASN A 509 -0.03 23.08 92.96
CA ASN A 509 -1.25 22.87 92.18
C ASN A 509 -1.33 23.81 90.96
N ASN A 510 -0.86 25.06 91.10
CA ASN A 510 -0.72 25.99 89.97
C ASN A 510 0.30 25.49 88.95
N ALA A 511 1.46 24.99 89.39
CA ALA A 511 2.46 24.41 88.50
C ALA A 511 1.94 23.17 87.77
N LEU A 512 1.17 22.31 88.45
CA LEU A 512 0.56 21.13 87.84
C LEU A 512 -0.51 21.52 86.80
N SER A 513 -1.34 22.50 87.11
CA SER A 513 -2.37 23.04 86.19
C SER A 513 -1.75 23.64 84.94
N GLN A 514 -0.63 24.38 85.08
CA GLN A 514 0.10 24.96 83.96
C GLN A 514 0.73 23.88 83.06
N LYS A 515 1.22 22.78 83.67
CA LYS A 515 1.78 21.64 82.94
C LYS A 515 0.70 20.85 82.18
N LEU A 516 -0.50 20.74 82.73
CA LEU A 516 -1.66 20.13 82.06
C LEU A 516 -2.16 20.99 80.89
N ALA A 517 -2.11 22.32 81.00
CA ALA A 517 -2.43 23.23 79.89
C ALA A 517 -1.43 23.10 78.72
N GLN A 518 -0.14 22.92 79.01
CA GLN A 518 0.90 22.73 77.97
C GLN A 518 0.77 21.39 77.21
N LEU A 519 0.19 20.36 77.83
CA LEU A 519 -0.05 19.06 77.19
C LEU A 519 -1.34 19.03 76.35
N GLY A 520 -2.06 20.15 76.22
CA GLY A 520 -3.28 20.25 75.41
C GLY A 520 -4.48 19.45 75.94
N VAL A 521 -4.42 18.98 77.19
CA VAL A 521 -5.46 18.13 77.81
C VAL A 521 -6.61 18.97 78.42
N MET A 522 -6.43 20.28 78.56
CA MET A 522 -7.54 21.18 78.92
C MET A 522 -8.38 21.49 77.68
N VAL A 523 -9.38 20.64 77.43
CA VAL A 523 -10.57 21.06 76.70
C VAL A 523 -11.24 22.13 77.56
N SER A 524 -11.16 23.37 77.10
CA SER A 524 -12.07 24.43 77.51
C SER A 524 -13.50 23.92 77.37
N TRP A 525 -14.20 23.79 78.50
CA TRP A 525 -15.66 23.79 78.48
C TRP A 525 -16.17 25.12 77.94
#